data_AF-A0A960ZHR6-F1
#
_entry.id   AF-A0A960ZHR6-F1
#
_cell.length_a   1.000
_cell.length_b   1.000
_cell.length_c   1.000
_cell.angle_alpha   90.00
_cell.angle_beta   90.00
_cell.angle_gamma   90.00
#
_symmetry.space_group_name_H-M   'P 1'
#
loop_
_entity.id
_entity.type
_entity.pdbx_description
1 polymer ?
#
loop_
_entity_poly.entity_id
_entity_poly.type
_entity_poly.pdbx_seq_one_letter_code
_entity_poly.pdbx_strand_id
1 'polypeptide(L)'
;MTNMDDWIRQKSGVSNDAAFAIDSENLFASLGVDVFKKLSRSFYDRVYADEVVWFRNIFKNKDKEEAIQNQYEFFIQRMGGPALYSERKGHPALAARHMNFNMTEKAAERWLFHMRAALESVPEIDEPLRKKMYDYFAHTAYFLSFRVSQKN
;
A
#
# COMPACT_ATOMS: atom_id res chain seq x y z
N MET A 1 7.78 12.02 -24.30
CA MET A 1 7.30 11.96 -22.90
C MET A 1 6.86 10.53 -22.64
N THR A 2 7.45 9.85 -21.67
CA THR A 2 7.00 8.51 -21.24
C THR A 2 5.63 8.65 -20.59
N ASN A 3 4.65 7.84 -21.00
CA ASN A 3 3.33 7.81 -20.36
C ASN A 3 3.48 7.33 -18.90
N MET A 4 2.62 7.79 -17.99
CA MET A 4 2.62 7.41 -16.57
C MET A 4 2.64 5.89 -16.40
N ASP A 5 1.83 5.17 -17.17
CA ASP A 5 1.73 3.71 -17.07
C ASP A 5 3.05 3.02 -17.47
N ASP A 6 3.71 3.50 -18.53
CA ASP A 6 5.02 3.00 -18.96
C ASP A 6 6.08 3.26 -17.88
N TRP A 7 6.03 4.44 -17.25
CA TRP A 7 6.95 4.79 -16.17
C TRP A 7 6.73 3.92 -14.93
N ILE A 8 5.47 3.73 -14.52
CA ILE A 8 5.14 2.88 -13.36
C ILE A 8 5.57 1.45 -13.66
N ARG A 9 5.31 0.92 -14.86
CA ARG A 9 5.76 -0.42 -15.26
C ARG A 9 7.27 -0.54 -15.22
N GLN A 10 8.00 0.45 -15.74
CA GLN A 10 9.47 0.45 -15.73
C GLN A 10 10.03 0.42 -14.30
N LYS A 11 9.41 1.16 -13.38
CA LYS A 11 9.88 1.30 -12.00
C LYS A 11 9.45 0.17 -11.07
N SER A 12 8.19 -0.25 -11.17
CA SER A 12 7.61 -1.31 -10.34
C SER A 12 7.87 -2.72 -10.86
N GLY A 13 8.10 -2.87 -12.17
CA GLY A 13 8.10 -4.18 -12.84
C GLY A 13 6.70 -4.76 -13.06
N VAL A 14 5.64 -4.03 -12.72
CA VAL A 14 4.25 -4.51 -12.71
C VAL A 14 3.43 -3.80 -13.78
N SER A 15 2.69 -4.55 -14.60
CA SER A 15 1.71 -3.99 -15.54
C SER A 15 0.40 -3.62 -14.84
N ASN A 16 -0.42 -2.77 -15.45
CA ASN A 16 -1.77 -2.47 -14.95
C ASN A 16 -2.59 -3.75 -14.73
N ASP A 17 -2.58 -4.67 -15.70
CA ASP A 17 -3.34 -5.93 -15.60
C ASP A 17 -2.90 -6.78 -14.40
N ALA A 18 -1.58 -6.86 -14.13
CA ALA A 18 -1.07 -7.58 -12.97
C ALA A 18 -1.43 -6.87 -11.66
N ALA A 19 -1.32 -5.53 -11.62
CA ALA A 19 -1.64 -4.72 -10.45
C ALA A 19 -3.12 -4.85 -10.04
N PHE A 20 -4.02 -4.93 -11.02
CA PHE A 20 -5.46 -5.01 -10.78
C PHE A 20 -6.01 -6.44 -10.90
N ALA A 21 -5.15 -7.45 -10.95
CA ALA A 21 -5.56 -8.85 -10.81
C ALA A 21 -6.23 -9.14 -9.45
N ILE A 22 -6.07 -8.26 -8.45
CA ILE A 22 -6.87 -8.27 -7.21
C ILE A 22 -8.38 -8.14 -7.46
N ASP A 23 -8.82 -7.70 -8.64
CA ASP A 23 -10.24 -7.57 -9.00
C ASP A 23 -10.81 -8.86 -9.60
N SER A 24 -9.98 -9.87 -9.84
CA SER A 24 -10.40 -11.16 -10.40
C SER A 24 -11.15 -12.06 -9.41
N GLU A 25 -11.07 -11.77 -8.11
CA GLU A 25 -11.74 -12.49 -7.04
C GLU A 25 -11.97 -11.59 -5.82
N ASN A 26 -12.84 -12.00 -4.90
CA ASN A 26 -13.03 -11.27 -3.64
C ASN A 26 -12.01 -11.72 -2.60
N LEU A 27 -10.86 -11.05 -2.55
CA LEU A 27 -9.78 -11.36 -1.60
C LEU A 27 -10.26 -11.27 -0.14
N PHE A 28 -11.17 -10.34 0.17
CA PHE A 28 -11.74 -10.21 1.50
C PHE A 28 -12.56 -11.43 1.93
N ALA A 29 -13.32 -12.04 1.01
CA ALA A 29 -14.08 -13.25 1.31
C ALA A 29 -13.18 -14.42 1.75
N SER A 30 -11.97 -14.50 1.19
CA SER A 30 -10.99 -15.55 1.51
C SER A 30 -10.18 -15.25 2.79
N LEU A 31 -9.82 -13.98 3.03
CA LEU A 31 -8.89 -13.60 4.10
C LEU A 31 -9.59 -13.11 5.37
N GLY A 32 -10.77 -12.51 5.27
CA GLY A 32 -11.49 -11.91 6.39
C GLY A 32 -10.79 -10.69 7.00
N VAL A 33 -11.46 -10.04 7.96
CA VAL A 33 -11.02 -8.76 8.57
C VAL A 33 -9.68 -8.88 9.29
N ASP A 34 -9.48 -9.98 10.04
CA ASP A 34 -8.33 -10.10 10.95
C ASP A 34 -7.01 -10.21 10.21
N VAL A 35 -7.00 -10.81 9.01
CA VAL A 35 -5.79 -10.90 8.18
C VAL A 35 -5.33 -9.52 7.70
N PHE A 36 -6.25 -8.64 7.26
CA PHE A 36 -5.89 -7.27 6.88
C PHE A 36 -5.37 -6.45 8.06
N LYS A 37 -5.99 -6.60 9.25
CA LYS A 37 -5.50 -5.97 10.48
C LYS A 37 -4.09 -6.44 10.83
N LYS A 38 -3.85 -7.75 10.77
CA LYS A 38 -2.54 -8.37 11.04
C LYS A 38 -1.48 -7.89 10.05
N LEU A 39 -1.82 -7.84 8.76
CA LEU A 39 -0.94 -7.32 7.70
C LEU A 39 -0.56 -5.86 7.96
N SER A 40 -1.53 -4.98 8.15
CA SER A 40 -1.26 -3.56 8.38
C SER A 40 -0.51 -3.29 9.69
N ARG A 41 -0.80 -4.05 10.75
CA ARG A 41 -0.04 -4.01 12.00
C ARG A 41 1.42 -4.42 11.78
N SER A 42 1.66 -5.59 11.17
CA SER A 42 3.02 -6.07 10.85
C SER A 42 3.80 -5.05 10.01
N PHE A 43 3.14 -4.47 9.00
CA PHE A 43 3.70 -3.41 8.17
C PHE A 43 4.11 -2.18 9.00
N TYR A 44 3.22 -1.61 9.80
CA TYR A 44 3.54 -0.41 10.57
C TYR A 44 4.47 -0.67 11.76
N ASP A 45 4.47 -1.87 12.34
CA ASP A 45 5.49 -2.25 13.33
C ASP A 45 6.90 -2.12 12.73
N ARG A 46 7.09 -2.57 11.49
CA ARG A 46 8.36 -2.45 10.75
C ARG A 46 8.67 -1.00 10.36
N VAL A 47 7.70 -0.24 9.88
CA VAL A 47 7.88 1.17 9.51
C VAL A 47 8.33 2.02 10.70
N TYR A 48 7.67 1.88 11.85
CA TYR A 48 8.00 2.67 13.04
C TYR A 48 9.30 2.21 13.72
N ALA A 49 9.71 0.95 13.51
CA ALA A 49 10.99 0.41 13.96
C ALA A 49 12.14 0.61 12.94
N ASP A 50 11.89 1.25 11.80
CA ASP A 50 12.89 1.40 10.74
C ASP A 50 14.11 2.22 11.20
N GLU A 51 15.31 1.62 11.07
CA GLU A 51 16.60 2.26 11.34
C GLU A 51 16.93 3.39 10.35
N VAL A 52 16.31 3.37 9.16
CA VAL A 52 16.45 4.41 8.13
C VAL A 52 15.67 5.65 8.56
N VAL A 53 16.36 6.56 9.25
CA VAL A 53 15.80 7.75 9.90
C VAL A 53 14.98 8.62 8.96
N TRP A 54 15.45 8.87 7.73
CA TRP A 54 14.74 9.73 6.78
C TRP A 54 13.36 9.16 6.40
N PHE A 55 13.24 7.84 6.30
CA PHE A 55 11.98 7.17 5.95
C PHE A 55 11.04 7.17 7.15
N ARG A 56 11.53 6.77 8.32
CA ARG A 56 10.74 6.81 9.57
C ARG A 56 10.21 8.21 9.87
N ASN A 57 10.98 9.26 9.55
CA ASN A 57 10.58 10.65 9.74
C ASN A 57 9.37 11.09 8.89
N ILE A 58 9.02 10.36 7.82
CA ILE A 58 7.77 10.59 7.06
C ILE A 58 6.55 10.37 7.97
N PHE A 59 6.67 9.46 8.95
CA PHE A 59 5.58 9.03 9.82
C PHE A 59 5.63 9.64 11.23
N LYS A 60 6.67 10.42 11.58
CA LYS A 60 6.94 10.89 12.97
C LYS A 60 5.79 11.64 13.66
N ASN A 61 4.95 12.32 12.88
CA ASN A 61 3.82 13.11 13.37
C ASN A 61 2.47 12.40 13.16
N LYS A 62 2.49 11.09 12.91
CA LYS A 62 1.30 10.27 12.70
C LYS A 62 1.13 9.34 13.88
N ASP A 63 -0.12 9.20 14.32
CA ASP A 63 -0.46 8.16 15.27
C ASP A 63 -0.36 6.80 14.57
N LYS A 64 0.33 5.85 15.22
CA LYS A 64 0.58 4.53 14.66
C LYS A 64 -0.71 3.71 14.53
N GLU A 65 -1.57 3.75 15.54
CA GLU A 65 -2.82 2.99 15.52
C GLU A 65 -3.79 3.57 14.49
N GLU A 66 -3.87 4.90 14.37
CA GLU A 66 -4.68 5.54 13.32
C GLU A 66 -4.15 5.18 11.92
N ALA A 67 -2.83 5.13 11.72
CA ALA A 67 -2.24 4.76 10.44
C ALA A 67 -2.56 3.30 10.07
N ILE A 68 -2.51 2.39 11.05
CA ILE A 68 -2.90 0.98 10.87
C ILE A 68 -4.36 0.87 10.51
N GLN A 69 -5.24 1.57 11.25
CA GLN A 69 -6.67 1.61 10.96
C GLN A 69 -6.97 2.13 9.57
N ASN A 70 -6.37 3.26 9.21
CA ASN A 70 -6.52 3.86 7.89
C ASN A 70 -6.13 2.88 6.77
N GLN A 71 -5.06 2.10 6.97
CA GLN A 71 -4.57 1.18 5.94
C GLN A 71 -5.43 -0.07 5.82
N TYR A 72 -5.76 -0.77 6.91
CA TYR A 72 -6.52 -2.01 6.79
C TYR A 72 -7.96 -1.74 6.32
N GLU A 73 -8.59 -0.63 6.74
CA GLU A 73 -9.93 -0.28 6.26
C GLU A 73 -9.92 0.02 4.76
N PHE A 74 -8.88 0.70 4.27
CA PHE A 74 -8.72 0.93 2.85
C PHE A 74 -8.51 -0.39 2.09
N PHE A 75 -7.68 -1.30 2.60
CA PHE A 75 -7.44 -2.59 1.95
C PHE A 75 -8.70 -3.46 1.93
N ILE A 76 -9.41 -3.58 3.06
CA ILE A 76 -10.69 -4.29 3.13
C ILE A 76 -11.65 -3.77 2.07
N GLN A 77 -11.86 -2.45 2.03
CA GLN A 77 -12.74 -1.84 1.04
C GLN A 77 -12.26 -2.08 -0.40
N ARG A 78 -10.96 -1.95 -0.67
CA ARG A 78 -10.40 -2.11 -2.02
C ARG A 78 -10.48 -3.55 -2.50
N MET A 79 -10.39 -4.52 -1.59
CA MET A 79 -10.23 -5.93 -1.89
C MET A 79 -11.51 -6.76 -1.69
N GLY A 80 -12.67 -6.10 -1.79
CA GLY A 80 -13.99 -6.75 -1.87
C GLY A 80 -14.79 -6.81 -0.57
N GLY A 81 -14.30 -6.19 0.50
CA GLY A 81 -14.99 -6.06 1.78
C GLY A 81 -15.87 -4.81 1.91
N PRO A 82 -16.46 -4.58 3.11
CA PRO A 82 -17.29 -3.41 3.38
C PRO A 82 -16.52 -2.08 3.24
N ALA A 83 -17.25 -0.99 2.99
CA ALA A 83 -16.70 0.33 2.70
C ALA A 83 -16.23 1.11 3.95
N LEU A 84 -15.55 0.42 4.89
CA LEU A 84 -15.17 0.95 6.20
C LEU A 84 -14.38 2.26 6.11
N TYR A 85 -13.46 2.36 5.14
CA TYR A 85 -12.66 3.57 4.96
C TYR A 85 -13.53 4.74 4.51
N SER A 86 -14.37 4.53 3.49
CA SER A 86 -15.25 5.56 2.95
C SER A 86 -16.30 6.02 3.95
N GLU A 87 -16.86 5.10 4.74
CA GLU A 87 -17.82 5.43 5.79
C GLU A 87 -17.20 6.36 6.86
N ARG A 88 -15.92 6.16 7.21
CA ARG A 88 -15.25 6.96 8.24
C ARG A 88 -14.55 8.21 7.71
N LYS A 89 -13.94 8.16 6.52
CA LYS A 89 -13.04 9.21 5.99
C LYS A 89 -13.46 9.77 4.63
N GLY A 90 -14.53 9.27 4.04
CA GLY A 90 -14.94 9.60 2.67
C GLY A 90 -13.98 9.01 1.63
N HIS A 91 -13.99 9.59 0.43
CA HIS A 91 -13.25 9.04 -0.71
C HIS A 91 -11.75 8.78 -0.40
N PRO A 92 -11.18 7.62 -0.82
CA PRO A 92 -9.78 7.28 -0.56
C PRO A 92 -8.79 8.36 -1.05
N ALA A 93 -8.98 8.87 -2.27
CA ALA A 93 -8.24 10.01 -2.83
C ALA A 93 -6.73 9.96 -2.56
N LEU A 94 -6.11 8.79 -2.78
CA LEU A 94 -4.76 8.47 -2.29
C LEU A 94 -3.73 9.55 -2.65
N ALA A 95 -3.67 10.00 -3.90
CA ALA A 95 -2.73 11.03 -4.33
C ALA A 95 -2.89 12.35 -3.55
N ALA A 96 -4.12 12.82 -3.34
CA ALA A 96 -4.39 14.04 -2.59
C ALA A 96 -4.01 13.88 -1.11
N ARG A 97 -4.28 12.72 -0.49
CA ARG A 97 -3.91 12.45 0.90
C ARG A 97 -2.41 12.27 1.12
N HIS A 98 -1.65 11.98 0.05
CA HIS A 98 -0.20 11.81 0.11
C HIS A 98 0.59 13.05 -0.37
N MET A 99 -0.07 14.12 -0.80
CA MET A 99 0.59 15.30 -1.40
C MET A 99 1.57 16.02 -0.46
N ASN A 100 1.36 15.91 0.85
CA ASN A 100 2.18 16.56 1.86
C ASN A 100 3.35 15.68 2.36
N PHE A 101 3.56 14.51 1.74
CA PHE A 101 4.67 13.61 2.08
C PHE A 101 5.69 13.56 0.94
N ASN A 102 6.94 13.29 1.30
CA ASN A 102 8.02 13.14 0.33
C ASN A 102 7.99 11.75 -0.33
N MET A 103 7.08 11.58 -1.30
CA MET A 103 6.83 10.32 -2.02
C MET A 103 7.84 10.07 -3.15
N THR A 104 9.13 10.07 -2.85
CA THR A 104 10.17 9.75 -3.84
C THR A 104 10.16 8.27 -4.24
N GLU A 105 10.86 7.92 -5.33
CA GLU A 105 11.10 6.51 -5.70
C GLU A 105 11.73 5.73 -4.54
N LYS A 106 12.71 6.32 -3.84
CA LYS A 106 13.33 5.72 -2.65
C LYS A 106 12.32 5.47 -1.52
N ALA A 107 11.37 6.37 -1.34
CA ALA A 107 10.30 6.19 -0.36
C ALA A 107 9.36 5.03 -0.75
N ALA A 108 9.02 4.92 -2.04
CA ALA A 108 8.24 3.79 -2.56
C ALA A 108 8.98 2.45 -2.36
N GLU A 109 10.26 2.37 -2.71
CA GLU A 109 11.11 1.20 -2.50
C GLU A 109 11.16 0.78 -1.02
N ARG A 110 11.38 1.74 -0.12
CA ARG A 110 11.47 1.44 1.32
C ARG A 110 10.12 1.03 1.91
N TRP A 111 9.02 1.62 1.43
CA TRP A 111 7.66 1.19 1.79
C TRP A 111 7.41 -0.26 1.33
N LEU A 112 7.80 -0.60 0.09
CA LEU A 112 7.62 -1.94 -0.47
C LEU A 112 8.51 -2.98 0.20
N PHE A 113 9.71 -2.61 0.64
CA PHE A 113 10.57 -3.46 1.46
C PHE A 113 9.85 -3.94 2.73
N HIS A 114 9.20 -3.02 3.45
CA HIS A 114 8.44 -3.37 4.67
C HIS A 114 7.17 -4.15 4.34
N MET A 115 6.46 -3.79 3.26
CA MET A 115 5.23 -4.48 2.88
C MET A 115 5.50 -5.92 2.42
N ARG A 116 6.59 -6.17 1.71
CA ARG A 116 7.02 -7.53 1.35
C ARG A 116 7.25 -8.38 2.61
N ALA A 117 8.03 -7.87 3.55
CA ALA A 117 8.31 -8.58 4.80
C ALA A 117 7.04 -8.77 5.67
N ALA A 118 6.09 -7.83 5.60
CA ALA A 118 4.81 -7.96 6.28
C ALA A 118 3.95 -9.07 5.65
N LEU A 119 3.81 -9.07 4.33
CA LEU A 119 3.13 -10.11 3.56
C LEU A 119 3.70 -11.51 3.81
N GLU A 120 5.03 -11.65 3.85
CA GLU A 120 5.71 -12.92 4.17
C GLU A 120 5.47 -13.40 5.61
N SER A 121 5.22 -12.47 6.54
CA SER A 121 4.97 -12.79 7.96
C SER A 121 3.53 -13.21 8.28
N VAL A 122 2.62 -13.12 7.31
CA VAL A 122 1.20 -13.46 7.48
C VAL A 122 0.91 -14.77 6.74
N PRO A 123 0.98 -15.94 7.41
CA PRO A 123 0.84 -17.25 6.76
C PRO A 123 -0.52 -17.50 6.12
N GLU A 124 -1.56 -16.78 6.53
CA GLU A 124 -2.91 -16.84 5.96
C GLU A 124 -2.96 -16.30 4.53
N ILE A 125 -1.96 -15.52 4.11
CA ILE A 125 -1.83 -15.01 2.74
C ILE A 125 -0.87 -15.95 1.98
N ASP A 126 -1.43 -16.89 1.24
CA ASP A 126 -0.68 -17.84 0.42
C ASP A 126 0.06 -17.16 -0.74
N GLU A 127 0.94 -17.89 -1.44
CA GLU A 127 1.80 -17.29 -2.47
C GLU A 127 1.03 -16.62 -3.61
N PRO A 128 -0.02 -17.23 -4.20
CA PRO A 128 -0.82 -16.58 -5.24
C PRO A 128 -1.46 -15.27 -4.79
N LEU A 129 -2.08 -15.25 -3.60
CA LEU A 129 -2.70 -14.03 -3.06
C LEU A 129 -1.62 -12.99 -2.71
N ARG A 130 -0.52 -13.44 -2.11
CA ARG A 130 0.61 -12.58 -1.76
C ARG A 130 1.16 -11.86 -2.99
N LYS A 131 1.30 -12.58 -4.10
CA LYS A 131 1.75 -12.00 -5.37
C LYS A 131 0.77 -10.95 -5.88
N LYS A 132 -0.54 -11.25 -5.93
CA LYS A 132 -1.57 -10.28 -6.38
C LYS A 132 -1.56 -9.02 -5.52
N MET A 133 -1.49 -9.16 -4.20
CA MET A 133 -1.44 -8.03 -3.28
C MET A 133 -0.15 -7.23 -3.45
N TYR A 134 1.01 -7.90 -3.55
CA TYR A 134 2.28 -7.22 -3.76
C TYR A 134 2.32 -6.46 -5.08
N ASP A 135 1.82 -7.04 -6.17
CA ASP A 135 1.75 -6.40 -7.49
C ASP A 135 0.89 -5.12 -7.42
N TYR A 136 -0.29 -5.18 -6.78
CA TYR A 136 -1.14 -4.02 -6.54
C TYR A 136 -0.40 -2.92 -5.76
N PHE A 137 0.27 -3.30 -4.67
CA PHE A 137 0.99 -2.35 -3.82
C PHE A 137 2.19 -1.72 -4.53
N ALA A 138 2.97 -2.52 -5.25
CA ALA A 138 4.13 -2.05 -6.02
C ALA A 138 3.71 -1.03 -7.07
N HIS A 139 2.72 -1.37 -7.88
CA HIS A 139 2.15 -0.45 -8.85
C HIS A 139 1.65 0.84 -8.19
N THR A 140 0.85 0.73 -7.11
CA THR A 140 0.26 1.89 -6.43
C THR A 140 1.31 2.78 -5.76
N ALA A 141 2.37 2.22 -5.19
CA ALA A 141 3.45 2.99 -4.56
C ALA A 141 4.16 3.87 -5.60
N TYR A 142 4.46 3.33 -6.79
CA TYR A 142 5.05 4.10 -7.87
C TYR A 142 4.05 5.06 -8.53
N PHE A 143 2.76 4.72 -8.62
CA PHE A 143 1.72 5.68 -9.01
C PHE A 143 1.72 6.92 -8.09
N LEU A 144 1.78 6.72 -6.77
CA LEU A 144 1.86 7.83 -5.81
C LEU A 144 3.15 8.61 -5.97
N SER A 145 4.27 7.91 -6.18
CA SER A 145 5.53 8.59 -6.44
C SER A 145 5.45 9.48 -7.67
N PHE A 146 5.01 8.95 -8.81
CA PHE A 146 4.80 9.72 -10.04
C PHE A 146 3.88 10.92 -9.83
N ARG A 147 2.72 10.72 -9.18
CA ARG A 147 1.69 11.78 -9.04
C ARG A 147 2.05 12.86 -8.03
N VAL A 148 2.84 12.54 -7.02
CA VAL A 148 3.17 13.47 -5.93
C VAL A 148 4.54 14.11 -6.15
N SER A 149 5.55 13.35 -6.59
CA SER A 149 6.92 13.89 -6.73
C SER A 149 7.11 14.75 -7.98
N GLN A 150 6.29 14.59 -9.03
CA GLN A 150 6.38 15.38 -10.26
C GLN A 150 5.67 16.74 -10.18
N LYS A 151 5.14 17.10 -8.99
CA LYS A 151 4.49 18.41 -8.73
C LYS A 151 5.33 19.37 -7.90
N ASN A 152 6.54 18.96 -7.49
CA ASN A 152 7.47 19.78 -6.71
C ASN A 152 8.75 20.04 -7.49
#